data_AF-A0A3B9M005-F1
#
_entry.id   AF-A0A3B9M005-F1
#
_cell.length_a   1.000
_cell.length_b   1.000
_cell.length_c   1.000
_cell.angle_alpha   90.00
_cell.angle_beta   90.00
_cell.angle_gamma   90.00
#
_symmetry.space_group_name_H-M   'P 1'
#
loop_
_entity.id
_entity.type
_entity.pdbx_description
1 polymer ?
#
loop_
_entity_poly.entity_id
_entity_poly.type
_entity_poly.pdbx_seq_one_letter_code
_entity_poly.pdbx_strand_id
1 'polypeptide(L)' 'MHFALMRRLPGWKRLMLAFELTQATRQLVVADIRHRFPGASDGEIRRRFIARVLPREDVIRAYGFDPKQEG' A
#
# COMPACT_ATOMS: atom_id res chain seq x y z
N MET A 1 -17.50 0.45 19.54
CA MET A 1 -16.58 0.35 20.69
C MET A 1 -15.11 0.67 20.37
N HIS A 2 -14.51 0.22 19.25
CA HIS A 2 -13.09 0.48 18.92
C HIS A 2 -12.69 1.97 18.76
N PHE A 3 -13.50 2.78 18.08
CA PHE A 3 -13.19 4.21 17.87
C PHE A 3 -13.15 5.03 19.17
N ALA A 4 -13.93 4.66 20.19
CA ALA A 4 -13.92 5.34 21.48
C ALA A 4 -12.60 5.11 22.24
N LEU A 5 -12.01 3.92 22.10
CA LEU A 5 -10.69 3.59 22.68
C LEU A 5 -9.57 4.36 21.97
N MET A 6 -9.60 4.45 20.64
CA MET A 6 -8.61 5.23 19.89
C MET A 6 -8.66 6.74 20.18
N ARG A 7 -9.84 7.28 20.47
CA ARG A 7 -10.01 8.70 20.86
C ARG A 7 -9.38 9.03 22.21
N ARG A 8 -9.22 8.04 23.10
CA ARG A 8 -8.59 8.20 24.42
C ARG A 8 -7.08 8.02 24.40
N LEU A 9 -6.50 7.53 23.30
CA LEU A 9 -5.06 7.36 23.19
C LEU A 9 -4.34 8.72 23.08
N PRO A 10 -3.17 8.88 23.72
CA PRO A 10 -2.27 9.98 23.42
C PRO A 10 -1.97 10.05 21.91
N GLY A 11 -1.81 11.26 21.38
CA GLY A 11 -1.62 11.49 19.95
C GLY A 11 -0.45 10.70 19.35
N TRP A 12 0.68 10.63 20.05
CA TRP A 12 1.87 9.88 19.62
C TRP A 12 1.60 8.37 19.51
N LYS A 13 0.82 7.80 20.44
CA LYS A 13 0.50 6.37 20.44
C LYS A 13 -0.45 6.01 19.31
N ARG A 14 -1.39 6.91 19.01
CA ARG A 14 -2.26 6.80 17.83
C ARG A 14 -1.47 6.88 16.53
N LEU A 15 -0.49 7.78 16.44
CA LEU A 15 0.38 7.90 15.27
C LEU A 15 1.25 6.64 15.08
N MET A 16 1.81 6.10 16.16
CA MET A 16 2.57 4.83 16.14
C MET A 16 1.72 3.69 15.58
N LEU A 17 0.49 3.50 16.08
CA LEU A 17 -0.44 2.50 15.58
C LEU A 17 -0.79 2.72 14.09
N ALA A 18 -0.89 3.98 13.64
CA ALA A 18 -1.14 4.28 12.23
C ALA A 18 0.04 3.85 11.35
N PHE A 19 1.28 4.02 11.80
CA PHE A 19 2.46 3.53 11.09
C PHE A 19 2.51 2.00 11.04
N GLU A 20 2.22 1.32 12.15
CA GLU A 20 2.14 -0.15 12.20
C GLU A 20 1.07 -0.67 11.24
N LEU A 21 -0.13 -0.07 11.25
CA LEU A 21 -1.21 -0.42 10.34
C LEU A 21 -0.84 -0.19 8.87
N THR A 22 -0.11 0.90 8.58
CA THR A 22 0.37 1.18 7.22
C THR A 22 1.31 0.09 6.73
N GLN A 23 2.23 -0.38 7.58
CA GLN A 23 3.14 -1.48 7.24
C GLN A 23 2.41 -2.81 7.05
N ALA A 24 1.49 -3.15 7.96
CA ALA A 24 0.68 -4.36 7.84
C ALA A 24 -0.16 -4.36 6.55
N THR A 25 -0.78 -3.23 6.22
CA THR A 25 -1.56 -3.08 4.98
C THR A 25 -0.69 -3.26 3.75
N ARG A 26 0.52 -2.68 3.73
CA ARG A 26 1.48 -2.87 2.63
C ARG A 26 1.82 -4.36 2.44
N GLN A 27 2.08 -5.09 3.52
CA GLN A 27 2.38 -6.53 3.44
C GLN A 27 1.21 -7.33 2.88
N LEU A 28 -0.02 -7.03 3.32
CA LEU A 28 -1.23 -7.68 2.80
C LEU A 28 -1.42 -7.44 1.30
N VAL A 29 -1.21 -6.21 0.82
CA VAL A 29 -1.32 -5.89 -0.61
C VAL A 29 -0.26 -6.64 -1.41
N VAL A 30 0.99 -6.70 -0.94
CA VAL A 30 2.05 -7.46 -1.63
C VAL A 30 1.75 -8.96 -1.65
N ALA A 31 1.19 -9.51 -0.57
CA ALA A 31 0.76 -10.91 -0.53
C ALA A 31 -0.35 -11.20 -1.55
N ASP A 32 -1.37 -10.34 -1.65
CA ASP A 32 -2.43 -10.43 -2.69
C ASP A 32 -1.83 -10.37 -4.10
N ILE A 33 -0.88 -9.47 -4.36
CA ILE A 33 -0.21 -9.36 -5.66
C ILE A 33 0.55 -10.65 -5.99
N ARG A 34 1.36 -11.18 -5.06
CA ARG A 34 2.10 -12.43 -5.26
C ARG A 34 1.18 -13.62 -5.49
N HIS A 35 0.05 -13.65 -4.80
CA HIS A 35 -0.96 -14.69 -4.99
C HIS A 35 -1.59 -14.64 -6.39
N ARG A 36 -1.93 -13.45 -6.88
CA ARG A 36 -2.52 -13.26 -8.22
C ARG A 36 -1.53 -13.42 -9.37
N PHE A 37 -0.24 -13.11 -9.13
CA PHE A 37 0.82 -13.12 -10.14
C PHE A 37 2.03 -13.93 -9.64
N PRO A 38 1.93 -15.27 -9.55
CA PRO A 38 2.97 -16.11 -8.94
C PRO A 38 4.32 -16.10 -9.68
N GLY A 39 4.32 -15.75 -10.97
CA GLY A 39 5.54 -15.64 -11.78
C GLY A 39 6.09 -14.22 -11.94
N ALA A 40 5.49 -13.22 -11.28
CA ALA A 40 5.95 -11.84 -11.41
C ALA A 40 7.32 -11.65 -10.73
N SER A 41 8.21 -10.95 -11.43
CA SER A 41 9.47 -10.47 -10.87
C SER A 41 9.24 -9.43 -9.78
N ASP A 42 10.23 -9.19 -8.92
CA ASP A 42 10.14 -8.15 -7.88
C ASP A 42 9.88 -6.74 -8.46
N GLY A 43 10.41 -6.46 -9.66
CA GLY A 43 10.16 -5.21 -10.38
C GLY A 43 8.72 -5.05 -10.80
N GLU A 44 8.10 -6.13 -11.30
CA GLU A 44 6.67 -6.16 -11.62
C GLU A 44 5.82 -6.03 -10.36
N ILE A 45 6.12 -6.81 -9.31
CA ILE A 45 5.42 -6.70 -8.01
C ILE A 45 5.46 -5.25 -7.50
N ARG A 46 6.61 -4.57 -7.60
CA ARG A 46 6.75 -3.16 -7.22
C ARG A 46 5.86 -2.24 -8.06
N ARG A 47 5.83 -2.40 -9.39
CA ARG A 47 4.95 -1.60 -10.28
C ARG A 47 3.48 -1.82 -9.97
N ARG A 48 3.06 -3.09 -9.81
CA ARG A 48 1.69 -3.47 -9.44
C ARG A 48 1.28 -2.89 -8.08
N PHE A 49 2.20 -2.89 -7.11
CA PHE A 49 1.96 -2.26 -5.81
C PHE A 49 1.74 -0.75 -5.95
N ILE A 50 2.63 -0.05 -6.67
CA ILE A 50 2.53 1.39 -6.93
C ILE A 50 1.21 1.74 -7.61
N ALA A 51 0.84 0.99 -8.66
CA ALA A 51 -0.43 1.12 -9.38
C ALA A 51 -1.67 0.94 -8.49
N ARG A 52 -1.55 0.13 -7.42
CA ARG A 52 -2.65 -0.15 -6.49
C ARG A 52 -2.86 0.96 -5.45
N VAL A 53 -1.79 1.62 -5.01
CA VAL A 53 -1.85 2.55 -3.86
C VAL A 53 -1.80 4.02 -4.24
N LEU A 54 -1.54 4.36 -5.50
CA LEU A 54 -1.48 5.73 -5.99
C LEU A 54 -2.47 5.98 -7.14
N PRO A 55 -2.99 7.21 -7.27
CA PRO A 55 -3.71 7.63 -8.46
C PRO A 55 -2.84 7.53 -9.72
N ARG A 56 -3.46 7.26 -10.88
CA ARG A 56 -2.76 7.04 -12.15
C ARG A 56 -1.83 8.19 -12.52
N GLU A 57 -2.31 9.42 -12.35
CA GLU A 57 -1.57 10.65 -12.61
C GLU A 57 -0.28 10.75 -11.78
N ASP A 58 -0.31 10.30 -10.53
CA ASP A 58 0.87 10.28 -9.66
C ASP A 58 1.82 9.15 -10.03
N VAL A 59 1.29 8.00 -10.46
CA VAL A 59 2.14 6.90 -10.97
C VAL A 59 2.93 7.35 -12.20
N ILE A 60 2.25 7.94 -13.19
CA ILE A 60 2.89 8.43 -14.40
C ILE A 60 3.92 9.51 -14.07
N ARG A 61 3.55 10.50 -13.24
CA ARG A 61 4.41 11.63 -12.91
C ARG A 61 5.65 11.25 -12.09
N ALA A 62 5.51 10.34 -11.11
CA ALA A 62 6.59 10.01 -10.18
C ALA A 62 7.40 8.77 -10.60
N TYR A 63 6.82 7.86 -11.38
CA TYR A 63 7.44 6.57 -11.71
C TYR A 63 7.54 6.29 -13.22
N GLY A 64 6.93 7.12 -14.07
CA GLY A 64 7.15 7.09 -15.51
C GLY A 64 6.49 5.94 -16.28
N PHE A 65 5.57 5.20 -15.67
CA PHE A 65 4.82 4.13 -16.33
C PHE A 65 3.32 4.35 -16.22
N ASP A 66 2.55 3.81 -17.16
CA ASP A 66 1.09 3.89 -17.11
C ASP A 66 0.52 2.63 -16.42
N PRO A 67 -0.11 2.74 -15.24
CA PRO A 67 -0.66 1.58 -14.53
C PRO A 67 -1.77 0.85 -15.30
N LYS A 68 -2.37 1.46 -16.34
CA LYS A 68 -3.32 0.75 -17.22
C LYS A 68 -2.65 -0.15 -18.25
N GLN A 69 -1.37 0.09 -18.56
CA GLN A 69 -0.61 -0.63 -19.58
C GLN A 69 0.43 -1.58 -18.94
N GLU A 70 0.99 -1.17 -17.80
CA GLU A 70 2.17 -1.81 -17.19
C GLU A 70 1.98 -2.14 -15.70
N GLY A 71 0.79 -1.88 -15.14
CA GLY A 71 0.42 -2.10 -13.73
C GLY A 71 -0.23 -3.44 -13.44
#